data_AF-A0AAX3RK78-F1
#
_entry.id   AF-A0AAX3RK78-F1
#
_cell.length_a   1.000
_cell.length_b   1.000
_cell.length_c   1.000
_cell.angle_alpha   90.00
_cell.angle_beta   90.00
_cell.angle_gamma   90.00
#
_symmetry.space_group_name_H-M   'P 1'
#
loop_
_entity.id
_entity.type
_entity.pdbx_description
1 polymer ?
#
loop_
_entity_poly.entity_id
_entity_poly.type
_entity_poly.pdbx_seq_one_letter_code
_entity_poly.pdbx_strand_id
1 'polypeptide(L)' 'MKNQNLILARKAKGYTQDELALILNCKKTTISNWENGVSNPTLPIAFKLSEKLGRDINELFLNLKVQETQTTNTA' A
#
# COMPACT_ATOMS: atom_id res chain seq x y z
N MET A 1 10.98 -0.40 -9.40
CA MET A 1 10.64 -1.65 -8.65
C MET A 1 9.17 -1.57 -8.28
N LYS A 2 8.38 -2.63 -8.47
CA LYS A 2 6.93 -2.59 -8.19
C LYS A 2 6.66 -2.53 -6.70
N ASN A 3 5.65 -1.75 -6.31
CA ASN A 3 5.10 -1.76 -4.96
C ASN A 3 4.11 -2.93 -4.81
N GLN A 4 4.65 -4.10 -4.50
CA GLN A 4 3.87 -5.32 -4.40
C GLN A 4 2.84 -5.27 -3.26
N ASN A 5 3.16 -4.58 -2.16
CA ASN A 5 2.27 -4.46 -1.00
C ASN A 5 1.01 -3.68 -1.36
N LEU A 6 1.16 -2.56 -2.09
CA LEU A 6 0.02 -1.79 -2.59
C LEU A 6 -0.87 -2.60 -3.55
N ILE A 7 -0.26 -3.36 -4.46
CA ILE A 7 -0.98 -4.23 -5.41
C ILE A 7 -1.80 -5.29 -4.65
N LEU A 8 -1.17 -5.97 -3.69
CA LEU A 8 -1.81 -7.02 -2.90
C LEU A 8 -2.94 -6.45 -2.03
N ALA A 9 -2.70 -5.31 -1.38
CA ALA A 9 -3.69 -4.64 -0.55
C ALA A 9 -4.93 -4.22 -1.35
N ARG A 10 -4.75 -3.62 -2.53
CA ARG A 10 -5.85 -3.28 -3.43
C ARG A 10 -6.65 -4.50 -3.85
N LYS A 11 -5.97 -5.56 -4.31
CA LYS A 11 -6.63 -6.80 -4.74
C LYS A 11 -7.37 -7.51 -3.59
N ALA A 12 -6.82 -7.47 -2.38
CA ALA A 12 -7.47 -8.04 -1.19
C ALA A 12 -8.79 -7.34 -0.84
N LYS A 13 -8.95 -6.06 -1.20
CA LYS A 13 -10.22 -5.33 -1.11
C LYS A 13 -11.16 -5.57 -2.30
N GLY A 14 -10.75 -6.36 -3.29
CA GLY A 14 -11.53 -6.61 -4.50
C GLY A 14 -11.53 -5.45 -5.50
N TYR A 15 -10.71 -4.42 -5.31
CA TYR A 15 -10.71 -3.25 -6.19
C TYR A 15 -9.83 -3.46 -7.42
N THR A 16 -10.33 -3.02 -8.57
CA THR A 16 -9.53 -2.69 -9.76
C THR A 16 -8.75 -1.38 -9.54
N GLN A 17 -7.77 -1.10 -10.41
CA GLN A 17 -7.05 0.18 -10.36
C GLN A 17 -8.00 1.37 -10.61
N ASP A 18 -9.01 1.18 -11.47
CA ASP A 18 -10.01 2.19 -11.80
C ASP A 18 -10.93 2.49 -10.60
N GLU A 19 -11.39 1.45 -9.90
CA GLU A 19 -12.24 1.62 -8.71
C GLU A 19 -11.48 2.30 -7.57
N LEU A 20 -10.23 1.91 -7.30
CA LEU A 20 -9.42 2.58 -6.29
C LEU A 20 -9.14 4.05 -6.67
N ALA A 21 -8.94 4.32 -7.97
CA ALA A 21 -8.75 5.68 -8.45
C ALA A 21 -10.02 6.53 -8.24
N LEU A 22 -11.20 5.97 -8.50
CA LEU A 22 -12.48 6.62 -8.24
C LEU A 22 -12.68 6.94 -6.75
N ILE A 23 -12.38 5.98 -5.86
CA ILE A 23 -12.46 6.17 -4.40
C ILE A 23 -11.55 7.30 -3.92
N LEU A 24 -10.37 7.44 -4.52
CA LEU A 24 -9.37 8.45 -4.14
C LEU A 24 -9.47 9.74 -4.94
N ASN A 25 -10.46 9.84 -5.84
CA ASN A 25 -10.64 10.96 -6.76
C ASN A 25 -9.36 11.29 -7.54
N CYS A 26 -8.74 10.28 -8.15
CA CYS A 26 -7.55 10.42 -8.99
C CYS A 26 -7.71 9.61 -10.29
N LYS A 27 -6.70 9.70 -11.18
CA LYS A 27 -6.69 8.92 -12.42
C LYS A 27 -6.15 7.51 -12.17
N LYS A 28 -6.65 6.50 -12.90
CA LYS A 28 -6.10 5.13 -12.92
C LYS A 28 -4.59 5.08 -13.11
N THR A 29 -4.07 5.93 -13.99
CA THR A 29 -2.63 6.04 -14.25
C THR A 29 -1.84 6.42 -13.00
N THR A 30 -2.42 7.21 -12.10
CA THR A 30 -1.83 7.54 -10.80
C THR A 30 -1.65 6.30 -9.93
N ILE A 31 -2.70 5.46 -9.84
CA ILE A 31 -2.63 4.18 -9.11
C ILE A 31 -1.58 3.26 -9.75
N SER A 32 -1.60 3.14 -11.08
CA SER A 32 -0.62 2.33 -11.81
C SER A 32 0.82 2.82 -11.59
N ASN A 33 1.04 4.13 -11.55
CA ASN A 33 2.36 4.70 -11.29
C ASN A 33 2.84 4.37 -9.87
N TRP A 34 1.98 4.44 -8.86
CA TRP A 34 2.33 4.05 -7.49
C TRP A 34 2.62 2.54 -7.39
N GLU A 35 1.80 1.70 -8.03
CA GLU A 35 2.01 0.24 -8.04
C GLU A 35 3.28 -0.18 -8.79
N ASN A 36 3.70 0.58 -9.80
CA ASN A 36 4.94 0.32 -10.54
C ASN A 36 6.17 1.03 -9.96
N GLY A 37 5.99 1.84 -8.90
CA GLY A 37 7.07 2.62 -8.29
C GLY A 37 7.58 3.76 -9.18
N VAL A 38 6.77 4.25 -10.11
CA VAL A 38 7.08 5.39 -11.01
C VAL A 38 6.95 6.71 -10.25
N SER A 39 6.02 6.79 -9.31
CA SER A 39 5.84 7.95 -8.44
C SER A 39 5.34 7.52 -7.06
N ASN A 40 5.31 8.45 -6.12
CA ASN A 40 4.75 8.24 -4.79
C ASN A 40 3.53 9.15 -4.58
N PRO A 41 2.53 8.70 -3.79
CA PRO A 41 1.46 9.58 -3.35
C PRO A 41 2.00 10.66 -2.40
N THR A 42 1.29 11.78 -2.29
CA THR A 42 1.53 12.72 -1.20
C THR A 42 1.13 12.10 0.14
N LEU A 43 1.69 12.59 1.24
CA LEU A 43 1.42 12.05 2.57
C LEU A 43 -0.10 11.96 2.91
N PRO A 44 -0.93 12.99 2.64
CA PRO A 44 -2.38 12.88 2.86
C PRO A 44 -3.07 11.80 2.03
N ILE A 45 -2.61 11.55 0.80
CA ILE A 45 -3.15 10.50 -0.06
C ILE A 45 -2.69 9.12 0.41
N ALA A 46 -1.46 9.01 0.90
CA ALA A 46 -0.93 7.78 1.48
C ALA A 46 -1.71 7.36 2.74
N PHE A 47 -2.10 8.31 3.60
CA PHE A 47 -3.00 8.04 4.74
C PHE A 47 -4.39 7.58 4.27
N LYS A 48 -5.00 8.24 3.29
CA LYS A 48 -6.28 7.78 2.72
C LYS A 48 -6.18 6.37 2.12
N LEU A 49 -5.07 6.06 1.46
CA LEU A 49 -4.80 4.71 0.95
C LEU A 49 -4.75 3.69 2.08
N SER A 50 -4.00 4.00 3.14
CA SER A 50 -3.90 3.17 4.34
C SER A 50 -5.29 2.87 4.94
N GLU A 51 -6.12 3.89 5.12
CA GLU A 51 -7.49 3.75 5.63
C GLU A 51 -8.38 2.90 4.72
N LYS A 52 -8.41 3.20 3.40
CA LYS A 52 -9.26 2.48 2.45
C LYS A 52 -8.84 1.03 2.24
N LEU A 53 -7.54 0.78 2.29
CA LEU A 53 -6.98 -0.56 2.12
C LEU A 53 -6.89 -1.34 3.43
N GLY A 54 -7.08 -0.69 4.58
CA GLY A 54 -6.96 -1.31 5.90
C GLY A 54 -5.58 -1.87 6.16
N ARG A 55 -4.54 -1.15 5.72
CA ARG A 55 -3.13 -1.54 5.84
C ARG A 55 -2.33 -0.39 6.39
N ASP A 56 -1.32 -0.69 7.19
CA ASP A 56 -0.46 0.34 7.72
C ASP A 56 0.29 1.07 6.58
N ILE A 57 0.51 2.37 6.74
CA ILE A 57 1.22 3.17 5.73
C ILE A 57 2.65 2.68 5.52
N ASN A 58 3.31 2.17 6.57
CA ASN A 58 4.63 1.58 6.45
C ASN A 58 4.54 0.29 5.64
N GLU A 59 3.60 -0.61 5.91
CA GLU A 59 3.40 -1.81 5.07
C GLU A 59 3.22 -1.46 3.58
N LEU A 60 2.47 -0.40 3.28
CA LEU A 60 2.18 -0.01 1.90
C LEU A 60 3.36 0.64 1.18
N PHE A 61 4.19 1.44 1.85
CA PHE A 61 5.19 2.29 1.17
C PHE A 61 6.62 2.17 1.71
N LEU A 62 6.80 1.59 2.89
CA LEU A 62 8.08 1.42 3.56
C LEU A 62 8.35 -0.07 3.71
N ASN A 63 9.30 -0.59 2.93
CA ASN A 63 9.69 -2.00 3.01
C ASN A 63 10.56 -2.28 4.25
N LEU A 64 10.10 -1.87 5.42
CA LEU A 64 10.72 -2.15 6.71
C LEU A 64 10.41 -3.60 7.06
N LYS A 65 11.29 -4.50 6.66
CA LYS A 65 11.30 -5.87 7.20
C LYS A 65 11.80 -5.80 8.63
N VAL A 66 10.91 -5.48 9.56
CA VAL A 66 11.22 -5.61 10.99
C VAL A 66 11.07 -7.10 11.31
N GLN A 67 12.17 -7.74 11.70
CA GLN A 67 12.08 -9.08 12.27
C GLN A 67 11.40 -8.96 13.63
N GLU A 68 10.15 -9.41 13.75
CA GLU A 68 9.57 -9.72 15.05
C GLU A 68 10.18 -11.04 15.56
N THR A 69 11.45 -11.04 15.94
CA THR A 69 11.99 -12.14 16.74
C THR A 69 11.47 -11.99 18.16
N GLN A 70 10.39 -12.70 18.50
CA GLN A 70 10.23 -13.16 19.87
C GLN A 70 11.29 -14.23 20.10
N THR A 71 12.43 -13.87 20.69
CA THR A 71 13.25 -14.88 21.36
C THR A 71 12.43 -15.35 22.55
N THR A 72 11.67 -16.44 22.40
CA THR A 72 11.16 -17.15 23.56
C THR A 72 12.37 -17.75 24.25
N ASN A 73 12.90 -16.98 25.21
CA ASN A 73 13.85 -17.44 26.19
C ASN A 73 13.17 -18.60 26.93
N THR A 74 13.45 -19.82 26.49
CA THR A 74 13.06 -21.04 27.18
C THR A 74 14.33 -21.53 27.86
N ALA A 75 14.20 -21.70 29.18
CA ALA A 75 15.24 -21.87 30.19
C ALA A 75 16.41 -22.79 29.84
#